data_AF-A0A069NJM1-F1
#
_entry.id   AF-A0A069NJM1-F1
#
_cell.length_a   1.000
_cell.length_b   1.000
_cell.length_c   1.000
_cell.angle_alpha   90.00
_cell.angle_beta   90.00
_cell.angle_gamma   90.00
#
_symmetry.space_group_name_H-M   'P 1'
#
loop_
_entity.id
_entity.type
_entity.pdbx_description
1 polymer ?
#
loop_
_entity_poly.entity_id
_entity_poly.type
_entity_poly.pdbx_seq_one_letter_code
_entity_poly.pdbx_strand_id
1 'polypeptide(L)'
;MVDIGQYRDSATVIGVLIASLSLAVTAFANFFNYRTNRAKLWLDVRTAFGRHDEVHSKLRVGGDWFGSDTHPSSPRELADVEAYMGLLEYCEIMMSDRFIDEGTFKRLFSYRLDNILANRKIFARISDQSEYWTDFLKLCARMEIDLNRHGAACDDRMQTNSEEKTQE
;
A
#
# COMPACT_ATOMS: atom_id res chain seq x y z
N MET A 1 5.79 62.68 -36.87
CA MET A 1 4.64 61.75 -36.78
C MET A 1 5.24 60.40 -36.42
N VAL A 2 5.14 60.00 -35.15
CA VAL A 2 5.78 58.76 -34.65
C VAL A 2 4.99 57.57 -35.17
N ASP A 3 5.68 56.61 -35.78
CA ASP A 3 5.05 55.44 -36.37
C ASP A 3 4.62 54.45 -35.28
N ILE A 4 3.31 54.36 -35.08
CA ILE A 4 2.66 53.54 -34.03
C ILE A 4 2.87 52.03 -34.32
N GLY A 5 3.16 51.65 -35.57
CA GLY A 5 3.37 50.27 -35.97
C GLY A 5 4.58 49.60 -35.30
N GLN A 6 5.69 50.32 -35.15
CA GLN A 6 6.94 49.77 -34.61
C GLN A 6 6.85 49.36 -33.13
N TYR A 7 6.01 50.04 -32.35
CA TYR A 7 5.81 49.73 -30.93
C TYR A 7 4.97 48.47 -30.70
N ARG A 8 4.03 48.17 -31.62
CA ARG A 8 3.11 47.03 -31.50
C ARG A 8 3.86 45.69 -31.61
N ASP A 9 4.79 45.60 -32.56
CA ASP A 9 5.55 44.37 -32.80
C ASP A 9 6.55 44.11 -31.67
N SER A 10 7.18 45.18 -31.16
CA SER A 10 8.07 45.14 -30.00
C SER A 10 7.36 44.67 -28.73
N ALA A 11 6.16 45.19 -28.47
CA ALA A 11 5.35 44.80 -27.30
C ALA A 11 4.94 43.32 -27.37
N THR A 12 4.60 42.82 -28.55
CA THR A 12 4.22 41.42 -28.76
C THR A 12 5.40 40.48 -28.48
N VAL A 13 6.59 40.81 -28.98
CA VAL A 13 7.81 40.00 -28.74
C VAL A 13 8.14 39.96 -27.26
N ILE A 14 8.10 41.11 -26.57
CA ILE A 14 8.35 41.18 -25.12
C ILE A 14 7.31 40.37 -24.35
N GLY A 15 6.03 40.49 -24.70
CA GLY A 15 4.94 39.74 -24.07
C GLY A 15 5.15 38.22 -24.20
N VAL A 16 5.53 37.75 -25.39
CA VAL A 16 5.85 36.33 -25.62
C VAL A 16 7.04 35.88 -24.78
N LEU A 17 8.12 36.66 -24.73
CA LEU A 17 9.30 36.31 -23.92
C LEU A 17 8.97 36.20 -22.43
N ILE A 18 8.19 37.14 -21.89
CA ILE A 18 7.75 37.11 -20.48
C ILE A 18 6.87 35.89 -20.23
N ALA A 19 5.92 35.59 -21.13
CA ALA A 19 5.05 34.42 -21.00
C ALA A 19 5.85 33.11 -21.05
N SER A 20 6.80 32.97 -21.98
CA SER A 20 7.67 31.80 -22.07
C SER A 20 8.53 31.60 -20.83
N LEU A 21 9.09 32.69 -20.29
CA LEU A 21 9.88 32.63 -19.05
C LEU A 21 9.02 32.22 -17.85
N SER A 22 7.80 32.75 -17.75
CA SER A 22 6.84 32.39 -16.69
C SER A 22 6.46 30.90 -16.73
N LEU A 23 6.23 30.35 -17.92
CA LEU A 23 5.96 28.92 -18.10
C LEU A 23 7.16 28.06 -17.70
N ALA A 24 8.39 28.46 -18.05
CA ALA A 24 9.60 27.75 -17.68
C ALA A 24 9.79 27.71 -16.15
N VAL A 25 9.61 28.84 -15.47
CA VAL A 25 9.68 28.92 -13.99
C VAL A 25 8.58 28.06 -13.35
N THR A 26 7.35 28.10 -13.89
CA THR A 26 6.23 27.29 -13.38
C THR A 26 6.48 25.80 -13.53
N ALA A 27 6.99 25.36 -14.69
CA ALA A 27 7.35 23.98 -14.94
C ALA A 27 8.43 23.48 -13.97
N PHE A 28 9.46 24.31 -13.73
CA PHE A 28 10.51 24.01 -12.75
C PHE A 28 9.94 23.91 -11.34
N ALA A 29 9.14 24.89 -10.89
CA ALA A 29 8.50 24.86 -9.58
C ALA A 29 7.60 23.61 -9.39
N ASN A 30 6.85 23.22 -10.43
CA ASN A 30 6.02 22.02 -10.41
C ASN A 30 6.86 20.75 -10.20
N PHE A 31 8.04 20.67 -10.80
CA PHE A 31 8.97 19.55 -10.59
C PHE A 31 9.46 19.44 -9.14
N PHE A 32 9.82 20.57 -8.49
CA PHE A 32 10.21 20.54 -7.07
C PHE A 32 9.04 20.22 -6.15
N ASN A 33 7.85 20.75 -6.46
CA ASN A 33 6.63 20.47 -5.71
C ASN A 33 6.30 18.98 -5.77
N TYR A 34 6.49 18.33 -6.92
CA TYR A 34 6.30 16.90 -7.07
C TYR A 34 7.16 16.08 -6.09
N ARG A 35 8.45 16.40 -5.95
CA ARG A 35 9.35 15.69 -5.03
C ARG A 35 8.95 15.87 -3.56
N THR A 36 8.62 17.11 -3.17
CA THR A 36 8.19 17.43 -1.81
C THR A 36 6.87 16.76 -1.47
N ASN A 37 5.92 16.75 -2.40
CA ASN A 37 4.62 16.10 -2.21
C ASN A 37 4.77 14.59 -2.06
N ARG A 38 5.66 13.95 -2.83
CA ARG A 38 5.97 12.51 -2.65
C ARG A 38 6.57 12.20 -1.29
N ALA A 39 7.48 13.03 -0.79
CA ALA A 39 8.07 12.83 0.53
C ALA A 39 7.01 12.95 1.65
N LYS A 40 6.13 13.95 1.56
CA LYS A 40 5.00 14.11 2.49
C LYS A 40 4.04 12.92 2.42
N LEU A 41 3.70 12.47 1.20
CA LEU A 41 2.82 11.32 1.00
C LEU A 41 3.37 10.06 1.67
N TRP A 42 4.67 9.78 1.51
CA TRP A 42 5.31 8.65 2.19
C TRP A 42 5.34 8.79 3.72
N LEU A 43 5.49 10.02 4.23
CA LEU A 43 5.40 10.29 5.66
C LEU A 43 3.97 10.05 6.18
N ASP A 44 2.95 10.45 5.41
CA ASP A 44 1.55 10.25 5.75
C ASP A 44 1.19 8.76 5.76
N VAL A 45 1.62 8.00 4.75
CA VAL A 45 1.47 6.53 4.70
C VAL A 45 2.13 5.88 5.91
N ARG A 46 3.37 6.27 6.24
CA ARG A 46 4.07 5.75 7.42
C ARG A 46 3.32 6.09 8.72
N THR A 47 2.79 7.31 8.82
CA THR A 47 2.02 7.74 10.00
C THR A 47 0.71 6.97 10.12
N ALA A 48 0.03 6.70 9.01
CA ALA A 48 -1.17 5.87 8.98
C ALA A 48 -0.87 4.46 9.47
N PHE A 49 0.23 3.85 9.01
CA PHE A 49 0.67 2.54 9.51
C PHE A 49 0.99 2.53 11.00
N GLY A 50 1.55 3.62 11.53
CA GLY A 50 1.84 3.75 12.97
C GLY A 50 0.61 3.63 13.87
N ARG A 51 -0.60 3.93 13.35
CA ARG A 51 -1.86 3.73 14.10
C ARG A 51 -2.23 2.25 14.29
N HIS A 52 -1.61 1.36 13.51
CA HIS A 52 -1.83 -0.09 13.55
C HIS A 52 -0.57 -0.85 14.02
N ASP A 53 0.35 -0.17 14.72
CA ASP A 53 1.60 -0.81 15.20
C ASP A 53 1.34 -1.96 16.17
N GLU A 54 0.23 -1.96 16.91
CA GLU A 54 -0.16 -3.09 17.76
C GLU A 54 -0.42 -4.35 16.94
N VAL A 55 -1.27 -4.27 15.91
CA VAL A 55 -1.55 -5.39 15.00
C VAL A 55 -0.27 -5.83 14.29
N HIS A 56 0.53 -4.86 13.83
CA HIS A 56 1.80 -5.15 13.18
C HIS A 56 2.76 -5.93 14.09
N SER A 57 2.88 -5.54 15.35
CA SER A 57 3.80 -6.18 16.29
C SER A 57 3.35 -7.60 16.63
N LYS A 58 2.04 -7.84 16.81
CA LYS A 58 1.50 -9.18 17.06
C LYS A 58 1.66 -10.12 15.86
N LEU A 59 1.56 -9.61 14.63
CA LEU A 59 1.73 -10.40 13.40
C LEU A 59 3.19 -10.62 13.00
N ARG A 60 4.14 -9.89 13.58
CA ARG A 60 5.57 -10.04 13.25
C ARG A 60 6.06 -11.43 13.66
N VAL A 61 7.05 -11.99 12.96
CA VAL A 61 7.75 -13.23 13.35
C VAL A 61 8.10 -13.18 14.85
N GLY A 62 7.57 -14.14 15.62
CA GLY A 62 7.73 -14.25 17.07
C GLY A 62 6.69 -13.48 17.91
N GLY A 63 5.77 -12.75 17.29
CA GLY A 63 4.63 -12.12 17.94
C GLY A 63 3.47 -13.10 18.15
N ASP A 64 2.56 -12.74 19.06
CA ASP A 64 1.48 -13.61 19.54
C ASP A 64 0.55 -14.15 18.45
N TRP A 65 0.42 -13.45 17.33
CA TRP A 65 -0.47 -13.82 16.23
C TRP A 65 0.28 -14.45 15.05
N PHE A 66 1.61 -14.48 15.06
CA PHE A 66 2.36 -15.05 13.95
C PHE A 66 2.15 -16.58 13.85
N GLY A 67 1.66 -17.06 12.71
CA GLY A 67 1.42 -18.51 12.53
C GLY A 67 0.28 -19.08 13.38
N SER A 68 -0.52 -18.23 14.04
CA SER A 68 -1.58 -18.64 14.95
C SER A 68 -2.84 -19.12 14.20
N ASP A 69 -3.52 -20.10 14.78
CA ASP A 69 -4.85 -20.58 14.37
C ASP A 69 -5.98 -20.01 15.24
N THR A 70 -5.63 -19.51 16.42
CA THR A 70 -6.61 -19.09 17.44
C THR A 70 -6.78 -17.58 17.45
N HIS A 71 -5.72 -16.84 17.14
CA HIS A 71 -5.72 -15.38 17.08
C HIS A 71 -5.78 -14.84 15.64
N PRO A 72 -6.44 -13.70 15.40
CA PRO A 72 -7.18 -12.88 16.35
C PRO A 72 -8.43 -13.61 16.89
N SER A 73 -8.70 -13.47 18.19
CA SER A 73 -9.66 -14.29 18.92
C SER A 73 -10.97 -13.56 19.24
N SER A 74 -10.91 -12.24 19.40
CA SER A 74 -12.07 -11.40 19.70
C SER A 74 -12.55 -10.61 18.47
N PRO A 75 -13.83 -10.19 18.43
CA PRO A 75 -14.34 -9.33 17.36
C PRO A 75 -13.57 -8.01 17.24
N ARG A 76 -13.06 -7.46 18.35
CA ARG A 76 -12.27 -6.23 18.34
C ARG A 76 -10.91 -6.44 17.68
N GLU A 77 -10.20 -7.49 18.07
CA GLU A 77 -8.90 -7.83 17.45
C GLU A 77 -9.05 -8.07 15.95
N LEU A 78 -10.16 -8.69 15.55
CA LEU A 78 -10.48 -8.90 14.15
C LEU A 78 -10.74 -7.60 13.40
N ALA A 79 -11.53 -6.70 13.97
CA ALA A 79 -11.76 -5.37 13.38
C ALA A 79 -10.46 -4.57 13.24
N ASP A 80 -9.53 -4.70 14.19
CA ASP A 80 -8.21 -4.05 14.12
C ASP A 80 -7.36 -4.62 12.97
N VAL A 81 -7.41 -5.94 12.74
CA VAL A 81 -6.78 -6.59 11.58
C VAL A 81 -7.41 -6.15 10.27
N GLU A 82 -8.74 -6.12 10.20
CA GLU A 82 -9.47 -5.70 8.99
C GLU A 82 -9.16 -4.24 8.64
N ALA A 83 -9.09 -3.35 9.63
CA ALA A 83 -8.69 -1.96 9.41
C ALA A 83 -7.22 -1.85 8.93
N TYR A 84 -6.33 -2.68 9.49
CA TYR A 84 -4.94 -2.75 9.07
C TYR A 84 -4.79 -3.26 7.63
N MET A 85 -5.57 -4.27 7.24
CA MET A 85 -5.62 -4.78 5.87
C MET A 85 -6.22 -3.76 4.90
N GLY A 86 -7.29 -3.06 5.28
CA GLY A 86 -7.88 -2.00 4.46
C GLY A 86 -6.90 -0.86 4.15
N LEU A 87 -5.98 -0.55 5.08
CA LEU A 87 -4.90 0.41 4.80
C LEU A 87 -3.92 -0.10 3.74
N LEU A 88 -3.66 -1.41 3.70
CA LEU A 88 -2.84 -2.03 2.64
C LEU A 88 -3.57 -2.00 1.30
N GLU A 89 -4.87 -2.29 1.26
CA GLU A 89 -5.69 -2.16 0.05
C GLU A 89 -5.68 -0.73 -0.50
N TYR A 90 -5.77 0.26 0.38
CA TYR A 90 -5.65 1.65 -0.01
C TYR A 90 -4.30 1.95 -0.68
N CYS A 91 -3.20 1.32 -0.21
CA CYS A 91 -1.89 1.46 -0.86
C CYS A 91 -1.86 0.84 -2.27
N GLU A 92 -2.59 -0.26 -2.51
CA GLU A 92 -2.72 -0.83 -3.87
C GLU A 92 -3.40 0.13 -4.82
N ILE A 93 -4.47 0.79 -4.38
CA ILE A 93 -5.17 1.83 -5.16
C ILE A 93 -4.19 2.98 -5.45
N MET A 94 -3.46 3.46 -4.44
CA MET A 94 -2.48 4.53 -4.61
C MET A 94 -1.32 4.16 -5.56
N MET A 95 -0.90 2.90 -5.58
CA MET A 95 0.11 2.41 -6.53
C MET A 95 -0.46 2.31 -7.94
N SER A 96 -1.69 1.81 -8.08
CA SER A 96 -2.39 1.72 -9.36
C SER A 96 -2.55 3.10 -10.01
N ASP A 97 -2.82 4.13 -9.21
CA ASP A 97 -2.92 5.53 -9.64
C ASP A 97 -1.55 6.23 -9.76
N ARG A 98 -0.45 5.51 -9.53
CA ARG A 98 0.95 6.02 -9.56
C ARG A 98 1.23 7.17 -8.58
N PHE A 99 0.46 7.29 -7.50
CA PHE A 99 0.72 8.26 -6.43
C PHE A 99 1.94 7.86 -5.60
N ILE A 100 2.09 6.56 -5.34
CA ILE A 100 3.28 6.00 -4.66
C ILE A 100 4.00 5.02 -5.58
N ASP A 101 5.30 4.88 -5.33
CA ASP A 101 6.18 4.01 -6.11
C ASP A 101 6.17 2.58 -5.59
N GLU A 102 5.89 1.65 -6.51
CA GLU A 102 5.81 0.22 -6.23
C GLU A 102 7.10 -0.34 -5.65
N GLY A 103 8.26 0.01 -6.23
CA GLY A 103 9.55 -0.49 -5.75
C GLY A 103 9.86 -0.06 -4.31
N THR A 104 9.48 1.17 -3.95
CA THR A 104 9.59 1.69 -2.59
C THR A 104 8.59 1.00 -1.66
N PHE A 105 7.34 0.76 -2.09
CA PHE A 105 6.37 0.02 -1.31
C PHE A 105 6.84 -1.40 -1.03
N LYS A 106 7.25 -2.15 -2.07
CA LYS A 106 7.77 -3.52 -1.96
C LYS A 106 8.90 -3.59 -0.95
N ARG A 107 9.90 -2.70 -1.07
CA ARG A 107 11.04 -2.66 -0.14
C ARG A 107 10.65 -2.38 1.32
N LEU A 108 9.62 -1.56 1.55
CA LEU A 108 9.29 -1.08 2.90
C LEU A 108 8.16 -1.84 3.58
N PHE A 109 7.28 -2.49 2.82
CA PHE A 109 6.01 -3.02 3.35
C PHE A 109 5.66 -4.43 2.89
N SER A 110 6.34 -5.04 1.89
CA SER A 110 5.95 -6.38 1.39
C SER A 110 5.95 -7.44 2.49
N TYR A 111 6.94 -7.38 3.40
CA TYR A 111 7.07 -8.31 4.53
C TYR A 111 5.83 -8.32 5.46
N ARG A 112 5.04 -7.23 5.46
CA ARG A 112 3.80 -7.16 6.25
C ARG A 112 2.72 -8.06 5.66
N LEU A 113 2.68 -8.18 4.33
CA LEU A 113 1.78 -9.09 3.63
C LEU A 113 2.11 -10.54 3.98
N ASP A 114 3.40 -10.91 3.91
CA ASP A 114 3.87 -12.24 4.33
C ASP A 114 3.47 -12.57 5.76
N ASN A 115 3.62 -11.61 6.69
CA ASN A 115 3.26 -11.79 8.09
C ASN A 115 1.75 -11.96 8.31
N ILE A 116 0.91 -11.23 7.56
CA ILE A 116 -0.54 -11.39 7.59
C ILE A 116 -0.92 -12.79 7.09
N LEU A 117 -0.40 -13.18 5.93
CA LEU A 117 -0.72 -14.47 5.29
C LEU A 117 -0.13 -15.67 6.04
N ALA A 118 0.92 -15.45 6.85
CA ALA A 118 1.43 -16.47 7.76
C ALA A 118 0.44 -16.81 8.89
N ASN A 119 -0.47 -15.91 9.26
CA ASN A 119 -1.53 -16.23 10.21
C ASN A 119 -2.64 -17.02 9.50
N ARG A 120 -2.80 -18.28 9.89
CA ARG A 120 -3.71 -19.23 9.25
C ARG A 120 -5.18 -18.83 9.40
N LYS A 121 -5.56 -18.27 10.55
CA LYS A 121 -6.94 -17.82 10.78
C LYS A 121 -7.32 -16.64 9.87
N ILE A 122 -6.42 -15.68 9.71
CA ILE A 122 -6.62 -14.54 8.81
C ILE A 122 -6.63 -15.02 7.36
N PHE A 123 -5.71 -15.91 6.99
CA PHE A 123 -5.65 -16.49 5.64
C PHE A 123 -6.94 -17.25 5.27
N ALA A 124 -7.44 -18.10 6.16
CA ALA A 124 -8.71 -18.82 5.96
C ALA A 124 -9.86 -17.85 5.72
N ARG A 125 -9.95 -16.78 6.53
CA ARG A 125 -10.98 -15.75 6.35
C ARG A 125 -10.86 -15.01 5.02
N ILE A 126 -9.66 -14.65 4.59
CA ILE A 126 -9.44 -14.02 3.27
C ILE A 126 -9.88 -14.96 2.15
N SER A 127 -9.59 -16.26 2.29
CA SER A 127 -9.97 -17.28 1.31
C SER A 127 -11.49 -17.44 1.24
N ASP A 128 -12.17 -17.49 2.39
CA ASP A 128 -13.63 -17.62 2.48
C ASP A 128 -14.36 -16.36 1.97
N GLN A 129 -13.73 -15.19 2.10
CA GLN A 129 -14.31 -13.88 1.81
C GLN A 129 -13.58 -13.17 0.66
N SER A 130 -13.02 -13.91 -0.28
CA SER A 130 -12.10 -13.38 -1.30
C SER A 130 -12.70 -12.26 -2.15
N GLU A 131 -14.03 -12.27 -2.33
CA GLU A 131 -14.75 -11.22 -3.06
C GLU A 131 -14.59 -9.82 -2.44
N TYR A 132 -14.49 -9.73 -1.11
CA TYR A 132 -14.37 -8.47 -0.38
C TYR A 132 -12.92 -7.98 -0.27
N TRP A 133 -11.94 -8.86 -0.48
CA TRP A 133 -10.51 -8.58 -0.34
C TRP A 133 -9.80 -8.51 -1.70
N THR A 134 -10.51 -8.07 -2.73
CA THR A 134 -10.01 -8.08 -4.11
C THR A 134 -8.76 -7.22 -4.27
N ASP A 135 -8.72 -6.02 -3.68
CA ASP A 135 -7.56 -5.15 -3.78
C ASP A 135 -6.40 -5.63 -2.92
N PHE A 136 -6.68 -6.28 -1.79
CA PHE A 136 -5.65 -6.96 -1.00
C PHE A 136 -5.00 -8.12 -1.77
N LEU A 137 -5.79 -8.92 -2.49
CA LEU A 137 -5.30 -10.02 -3.31
C LEU A 137 -4.50 -9.50 -4.52
N LYS A 138 -4.95 -8.42 -5.17
CA LYS A 138 -4.16 -7.72 -6.20
C LYS A 138 -2.82 -7.23 -5.66
N LEU A 139 -2.82 -6.67 -4.45
CA LEU A 139 -1.60 -6.22 -3.79
C LEU A 139 -0.63 -7.37 -3.58
N CYS A 140 -1.12 -8.50 -3.07
CA CYS A 140 -0.30 -9.71 -2.88
C CYS A 140 0.29 -10.18 -4.21
N ALA A 141 -0.51 -10.22 -5.28
CA ALA A 141 -0.05 -10.59 -6.62
C ALA A 141 1.01 -9.61 -7.16
N ARG A 142 0.78 -8.29 -7.01
CA ARG A 142 1.74 -7.25 -7.41
C ARG A 142 3.06 -7.36 -6.66
N MET A 143 2.99 -7.71 -5.37
CA MET A 143 4.18 -7.89 -4.54
C MET A 143 4.87 -9.26 -4.74
N GLU A 144 4.35 -10.11 -5.63
CA GLU A 144 4.83 -11.47 -5.90
C GLU A 144 4.79 -12.38 -4.65
N ILE A 145 3.76 -12.23 -3.82
CA ILE A 145 3.55 -13.05 -2.64
C ILE A 145 2.86 -14.35 -3.04
N ASP A 146 3.49 -15.49 -2.75
CA ASP A 146 2.95 -16.81 -3.08
C ASP A 146 1.87 -17.25 -2.09
N LEU A 147 0.61 -17.10 -2.47
CA LEU A 147 -0.54 -17.52 -1.65
C LEU A 147 -0.59 -19.04 -1.42
N ASN A 148 -0.07 -19.85 -2.35
CA ASN A 148 -0.12 -21.31 -2.24
C ASN A 148 0.80 -21.82 -1.12
N ARG A 149 1.93 -21.14 -0.90
CA ARG A 149 2.83 -21.42 0.23
C ARG A 149 2.11 -21.33 1.57
N HIS A 150 1.15 -20.41 1.69
CA HIS A 150 0.40 -20.18 2.92
C HIS A 150 -0.80 -21.13 3.05
N GLY A 151 -1.43 -21.51 1.93
CA GLY A 151 -2.50 -22.50 1.89
C GLY A 151 -2.04 -23.92 2.23
N ALA A 152 -0.95 -24.40 1.62
CA ALA A 152 -0.46 -25.78 1.81
C ALA A 152 -0.06 -26.07 3.27
N ALA A 153 0.49 -25.08 3.98
CA ALA A 153 0.83 -25.20 5.40
C ALA A 153 -0.41 -25.33 6.31
N CYS A 154 -1.58 -24.96 5.82
CA CYS A 154 -2.86 -25.05 6.53
C CYS A 154 -3.46 -26.46 6.38
N ASP A 155 -3.39 -27.04 5.17
CA ASP A 155 -3.97 -28.35 4.87
C ASP A 155 -3.23 -29.53 5.53
N ASP A 156 -1.89 -29.52 5.52
CA ASP A 156 -1.07 -30.63 6.06
C ASP A 156 -1.30 -30.87 7.57
N ARG A 157 -1.66 -29.85 8.36
CA ARG A 157 -1.90 -30.00 9.82
C ARG A 157 -3.34 -30.33 10.19
N MET A 158 -4.30 -30.03 9.33
CA MET A 158 -5.67 -30.48 9.55
C MET A 158 -5.76 -32.01 9.43
N GLN A 159 -4.98 -32.60 8.53
CA GLN A 159 -4.87 -34.06 8.43
C GLN A 159 -4.25 -34.67 9.69
N THR A 160 -3.14 -34.13 10.21
CA THR A 160 -2.50 -34.66 11.43
C THR A 160 -3.38 -34.54 12.68
N ASN A 161 -4.11 -33.43 12.85
CA ASN A 161 -5.01 -33.26 14.01
C ASN A 161 -6.28 -34.13 13.96
N SER A 162 -6.69 -34.57 12.76
CA SER A 162 -7.81 -35.50 12.59
C SER A 162 -7.43 -36.95 12.94
N GLU A 163 -6.15 -37.31 12.77
CA GLU A 163 -5.62 -38.62 13.11
C GLU A 163 -5.41 -38.78 14.62
N GLU A 164 -4.91 -37.76 15.32
CA GLU A 164 -4.75 -37.79 16.79
C GLU A 164 -6.09 -37.89 17.53
N LYS A 165 -7.15 -37.21 17.06
CA LYS A 165 -8.48 -37.26 17.68
C LYS A 165 -9.24 -38.57 17.47
N THR A 166 -8.76 -39.46 16.61
CA THR A 166 -9.38 -40.77 16.37
C THR A 166 -8.76 -41.86 17.26
N GLN A 167 -7.68 -41.55 17.98
CA GLN A 167 -6.95 -42.49 18.84
C GLN A 167 -7.21 -42.30 20.35
N GLU A 168 -8.01 -41.32 20.75
CA GLU A 168 -8.55 -41.15 22.12
C GLU A 168 -10.01 -41.61 22.20
#